data_AF-R7HHB3-F1
#
_entry.id   AF-R7HHB3-F1
#
_cell.length_a   1.000
_cell.length_b   1.000
_cell.length_c   1.000
_cell.angle_alpha   90.00
_cell.angle_beta   90.00
_cell.angle_gamma   90.00
#
_symmetry.space_group_name_H-M   'P 1'
#
loop_
_entity.id
_entity.type
_entity.pdbx_description
1 polymer ?
#
loop_
_entity_poly.entity_id
_entity_poly.type
_entity_poly.pdbx_seq_one_letter_code
_entity_poly.pdbx_strand_id
1 'polypeptide(L)'
;MKKIYSLIKASLSEGMSLFKLKQIDKQSNIRKKLFPVFLFFIVMYGMGTYAYLIAKPLSKMGLTHIMLSMMIMFVSLYTIFEGFYKAQGMLFDCKDNDMLLSMPLNKKTIFFVRMFKFYLFQLMYDSLFILPAFIIYAYFESPGINFYLMSLIMLILLPILPLIVASFIGYIIKLISVNFKKSKNVQTIISMLLLISIFYFSFNMESLVNNIVNKANVINDVITKIYYPINLYLSLINKFDVLKLLKLILINIVPFIIFIYLGSIYYFKIIFKSKKSDIKKSSRALTFKRKNVILSLTKKEMKTYFGIPVYIVNTLFGMVLMIILTILLCTNVDKFISLLQSSSDIVITPNLINKYAPIFFMEMILFTGFMTQITCSSISLEGKTFNILKSFPLNEKKIFISKVLFSLFLTIPIILLCSLIFLINYKVKSIYIIYILLFSFLTPLFSALLGLFINLKYPKLKWNNETEVVKQSTSTMICTFTGMGLFFISLFITIKFINNINVVMLIQIIILIITNIILWLLLSTVGVKEFRKLNY
;
A
#
# COMPACT_ATOMS: atom_id res chain seq x y z
N MET A 1 -17.69 31.33 -0.63
CA MET A 1 -17.18 30.50 -1.76
C MET A 1 -15.72 30.79 -2.13
N LYS A 2 -15.29 32.06 -2.36
CA LYS A 2 -13.88 32.39 -2.68
C LYS A 2 -12.84 31.82 -1.69
N LYS A 3 -13.09 31.89 -0.37
CA LYS A 3 -12.22 31.32 0.68
C LYS A 3 -12.06 29.79 0.61
N ILE A 4 -13.14 29.05 0.29
CA ILE A 4 -13.12 27.58 0.19
C ILE A 4 -12.35 27.17 -1.06
N TYR A 5 -12.62 27.83 -2.19
CA TYR A 5 -11.90 27.58 -3.44
C TYR A 5 -10.40 27.84 -3.30
N SER A 6 -9.98 28.94 -2.65
CA SER A 6 -8.57 29.21 -2.40
C SER A 6 -7.92 28.16 -1.48
N LEU A 7 -8.63 27.68 -0.46
CA LEU A 7 -8.16 26.60 0.42
C LEU A 7 -8.01 25.27 -0.31
N ILE A 8 -8.98 24.90 -1.14
CA ILE A 8 -8.91 23.68 -1.97
C ILE A 8 -7.71 23.80 -2.90
N LYS A 9 -7.58 24.92 -3.62
CA LYS A 9 -6.45 25.17 -4.52
C LYS A 9 -5.10 25.10 -3.80
N ALA A 10 -4.98 25.70 -2.61
CA ALA A 10 -3.77 25.62 -1.80
C ALA A 10 -3.46 24.18 -1.37
N SER A 11 -4.44 23.48 -0.77
CA SER A 11 -4.29 22.11 -0.27
C SER A 11 -3.95 21.09 -1.37
N LEU A 12 -4.52 21.26 -2.56
CA LEU A 12 -4.23 20.44 -3.73
C LEU A 12 -2.88 20.80 -4.33
N SER A 13 -2.53 22.08 -4.40
CA SER A 13 -1.22 22.49 -4.88
C SER A 13 -0.11 21.84 -4.05
N GLU A 14 -0.22 21.76 -2.73
CA GLU A 14 0.80 21.14 -1.89
C GLU A 14 0.83 19.61 -1.99
N GLY A 15 -0.33 18.95 -2.03
CA GLY A 15 -0.42 17.48 -2.01
C GLY A 15 -0.23 16.81 -3.38
N MET A 16 -0.66 17.44 -4.46
CA MET A 16 -0.62 16.92 -5.83
C MET A 16 0.62 17.41 -6.58
N SER A 17 1.80 17.31 -5.97
CA SER A 17 3.07 17.69 -6.61
C SER A 17 3.36 16.92 -7.91
N LEU A 18 2.77 15.72 -8.09
CA LEU A 18 2.77 14.97 -9.36
C LEU A 18 2.18 15.78 -10.53
N PHE A 19 1.29 16.73 -10.26
CA PHE A 19 0.63 17.58 -11.25
C PHE A 19 1.13 19.03 -11.24
N LYS A 20 2.11 19.38 -10.38
CA LYS A 20 2.84 20.66 -10.50
C LYS A 20 3.80 20.60 -11.69
N LEU A 21 3.26 20.58 -12.89
CA LEU A 21 4.01 20.70 -14.15
C LEU A 21 4.76 22.05 -14.28
N LYS A 22 4.47 23.02 -13.41
CA LYS A 22 5.04 24.38 -13.45
C LYS A 22 6.35 24.59 -12.68
N GLN A 23 6.76 23.66 -11.81
CA GLN A 23 7.92 23.86 -10.90
C GLN A 23 9.09 22.91 -11.19
N ILE A 24 9.11 22.31 -12.37
CA ILE A 24 10.18 21.42 -12.80
C ILE A 24 10.87 22.12 -13.96
N ASP A 25 12.16 22.36 -13.82
CA ASP A 25 13.01 23.07 -14.80
C ASP A 25 12.69 22.69 -16.25
N LYS A 26 12.85 23.65 -17.17
CA LYS A 26 12.63 23.50 -18.63
C LYS A 26 13.36 22.29 -19.26
N GLN A 27 14.29 21.65 -18.53
CA GLN A 27 15.04 20.44 -18.92
C GLN A 27 14.49 19.11 -18.38
N SER A 28 13.32 19.09 -17.71
CA SER A 28 12.80 17.83 -17.15
C SER A 28 12.27 16.88 -18.23
N ASN A 29 13.10 15.86 -18.52
CA ASN A 29 12.86 14.78 -19.47
C ASN A 29 11.39 14.31 -19.48
N ILE A 30 10.77 14.30 -20.66
CA ILE A 30 9.46 13.70 -21.00
C ILE A 30 9.28 12.32 -20.32
N ARG A 31 10.36 11.55 -20.16
CA ARG A 31 10.42 10.26 -19.44
C ARG A 31 9.91 10.33 -17.99
N LYS A 32 10.17 11.42 -17.25
CA LYS A 32 9.68 11.59 -15.86
C LYS A 32 8.16 11.81 -15.80
N LYS A 33 7.55 12.33 -16.88
CA LYS A 33 6.10 12.54 -17.00
C LYS A 33 5.37 11.30 -17.51
N LEU A 34 5.97 10.56 -18.44
CA LEU A 34 5.36 9.36 -19.02
C LEU A 34 5.43 8.14 -18.10
N PHE A 35 6.43 8.05 -17.22
CA PHE A 35 6.59 6.87 -16.36
C PHE A 35 5.41 6.57 -15.43
N PRO A 36 4.82 7.55 -14.70
CA PRO A 36 3.61 7.31 -13.91
C PRO A 36 2.40 6.89 -14.76
N VAL A 37 2.27 7.47 -15.96
CA VAL A 37 1.18 7.14 -16.91
C VAL A 37 1.34 5.72 -17.44
N PHE A 38 2.57 5.31 -17.76
CA PHE A 38 2.87 3.93 -18.16
C PHE A 38 2.53 2.93 -17.05
N LEU A 39 2.89 3.23 -15.80
CA LEU A 39 2.53 2.40 -14.65
C LEU A 39 1.01 2.32 -14.44
N PHE A 40 0.30 3.43 -14.64
CA PHE A 40 -1.16 3.48 -14.58
C PHE A 40 -1.78 2.47 -15.57
N PHE A 41 -1.31 2.44 -16.81
CA PHE A 41 -1.79 1.48 -17.82
C PHE A 41 -1.44 0.03 -17.51
N ILE A 42 -0.27 -0.27 -16.92
CA ILE A 42 0.08 -1.64 -16.51
C ILE A 42 -0.90 -2.17 -15.47
N VAL A 43 -1.21 -1.37 -14.45
CA VAL A 43 -2.17 -1.75 -13.39
C VAL A 43 -3.56 -1.95 -13.99
N MET A 44 -3.99 -1.05 -14.86
CA MET A 44 -5.26 -1.19 -15.58
C MET A 44 -5.32 -2.47 -16.41
N TYR A 45 -4.24 -2.82 -17.12
CA TYR A 45 -4.17 -4.05 -17.88
C TYR A 45 -4.30 -5.27 -16.97
N GLY A 46 -3.55 -5.32 -15.87
CA GLY A 46 -3.63 -6.43 -14.91
C GLY A 46 -5.01 -6.56 -14.24
N MET A 47 -5.68 -5.44 -13.96
CA MET A 47 -7.04 -5.50 -13.43
C MET A 47 -8.06 -5.87 -14.51
N GLY A 48 -7.83 -5.45 -15.76
CA GLY A 48 -8.64 -5.82 -16.92
C GLY A 48 -8.56 -7.31 -17.24
N THR A 49 -7.38 -7.93 -17.11
CA THR A 49 -7.24 -9.39 -17.27
C THR A 49 -7.99 -10.13 -16.17
N TYR A 50 -7.93 -9.67 -14.92
CA TYR A 50 -8.72 -10.23 -13.83
C TYR A 50 -10.24 -10.10 -14.07
N ALA A 51 -10.69 -8.92 -14.53
CA ALA A 51 -12.08 -8.69 -14.93
C ALA A 51 -12.52 -9.65 -16.05
N TYR A 52 -11.68 -9.82 -17.07
CA TYR A 52 -11.95 -10.72 -18.18
C TYR A 52 -12.07 -12.19 -17.74
N LEU A 53 -11.20 -12.65 -16.85
CA LEU A 53 -11.23 -14.02 -16.31
C LEU A 53 -12.55 -14.32 -15.57
N ILE A 54 -13.11 -13.32 -14.87
CA ILE A 54 -14.40 -13.44 -14.19
C ILE A 54 -15.57 -13.30 -15.20
N ALA A 55 -15.47 -12.37 -16.13
CA ALA A 55 -16.54 -12.08 -17.09
C ALA A 55 -16.75 -13.21 -18.11
N LYS A 56 -15.69 -13.85 -18.61
CA LYS A 56 -15.76 -14.88 -19.65
C LYS A 56 -16.66 -16.09 -19.30
N PRO A 57 -16.59 -16.69 -18.10
CA PRO A 57 -17.53 -17.76 -17.73
C PRO A 57 -18.94 -17.24 -17.47
N LEU A 58 -19.09 -16.03 -16.93
CA LEU A 58 -20.40 -15.43 -16.63
C LEU A 58 -21.15 -14.97 -17.89
N SER A 59 -20.45 -14.54 -18.93
CA SER A 59 -21.04 -14.10 -20.19
C SER A 59 -21.73 -15.23 -20.94
N LYS A 60 -21.19 -16.45 -20.85
CA LYS A 60 -21.84 -17.66 -21.38
C LYS A 60 -23.22 -17.94 -20.75
N MET A 61 -23.51 -17.34 -19.59
CA MET A 61 -24.77 -17.50 -18.86
C MET A 61 -25.62 -16.22 -18.84
N GLY A 62 -25.19 -15.14 -19.52
CA GLY A 62 -25.86 -13.83 -19.45
C GLY A 62 -25.76 -13.14 -18.08
N LEU A 63 -24.80 -13.53 -17.24
CA LEU A 63 -24.63 -13.03 -15.86
C LEU A 63 -23.44 -12.06 -15.71
N THR A 64 -23.03 -11.39 -16.78
CA THR A 64 -21.89 -10.44 -16.79
C THR A 64 -22.03 -9.28 -15.81
N HIS A 65 -23.27 -8.88 -15.48
CA HIS A 65 -23.54 -7.82 -14.49
C HIS A 65 -23.02 -8.17 -13.08
N ILE A 66 -22.86 -9.46 -12.77
CA ILE A 66 -22.30 -9.94 -11.49
C ILE A 66 -20.79 -9.66 -11.43
N MET A 67 -20.09 -9.65 -12.57
CA MET A 67 -18.70 -9.20 -12.60
C MET A 67 -18.60 -7.73 -12.17
N LEU A 68 -19.54 -6.87 -12.57
CA LEU A 68 -19.56 -5.46 -12.15
C LEU A 68 -19.79 -5.33 -10.64
N SER A 69 -20.73 -6.10 -10.07
CA SER A 69 -20.98 -6.06 -8.63
C SER A 69 -19.77 -6.53 -7.82
N MET A 70 -19.11 -7.61 -8.26
CA MET A 70 -17.87 -8.10 -7.64
C MET A 70 -16.75 -7.05 -7.71
N MET A 71 -16.57 -6.40 -8.85
CA MET A 71 -15.52 -5.38 -9.02
C MET A 71 -15.79 -4.11 -8.23
N ILE A 72 -17.02 -3.61 -8.23
CA ILE A 72 -17.40 -2.44 -7.41
C ILE A 72 -17.19 -2.78 -5.92
N MET A 73 -17.60 -3.98 -5.48
CA MET A 73 -17.39 -4.42 -4.12
C MET A 73 -15.90 -4.50 -3.78
N PHE A 74 -15.08 -5.07 -4.66
CA PHE A 74 -13.63 -5.13 -4.49
C PHE A 74 -13.02 -3.73 -4.32
N VAL A 75 -13.37 -2.78 -5.19
CA VAL A 75 -12.85 -1.40 -5.07
C VAL A 75 -13.36 -0.72 -3.80
N SER A 76 -14.62 -0.96 -3.39
CA SER A 76 -15.17 -0.46 -2.13
C SER A 76 -14.48 -1.03 -0.88
N LEU A 77 -14.02 -2.28 -0.92
CA LEU A 77 -13.24 -2.86 0.16
C LEU A 77 -11.81 -2.32 0.14
N TYR A 78 -11.20 -2.21 -1.03
CA TYR A 78 -9.87 -1.63 -1.21
C TYR A 78 -9.79 -0.20 -0.68
N THR A 79 -10.78 0.64 -1.00
CA THR A 79 -10.91 2.02 -0.51
C THR A 79 -11.04 2.08 1.01
N ILE A 80 -11.81 1.17 1.64
CA ILE A 80 -11.88 1.07 3.10
C ILE A 80 -10.49 0.74 3.64
N PHE A 81 -9.86 -0.32 3.12
CA PHE A 81 -8.56 -0.80 3.58
C PHE A 81 -7.49 0.28 3.47
N GLU A 82 -7.37 0.91 2.32
CA GLU A 82 -6.39 1.96 2.14
C GLU A 82 -6.72 3.20 2.98
N GLY A 83 -8.02 3.49 3.09
CA GLY A 83 -8.55 4.70 3.67
C GLY A 83 -8.30 4.82 5.17
N PHE A 84 -8.51 3.77 5.98
CA PHE A 84 -8.44 3.93 7.43
C PHE A 84 -7.01 4.18 7.94
N TYR A 85 -5.99 3.68 7.23
CA TYR A 85 -4.59 4.02 7.51
C TYR A 85 -4.26 5.46 7.11
N LYS A 86 -4.70 5.89 5.92
CA LYS A 86 -4.45 7.24 5.41
C LYS A 86 -5.20 8.31 6.21
N ALA A 87 -6.41 7.99 6.69
CA ALA A 87 -7.23 8.87 7.50
C ALA A 87 -6.47 9.43 8.72
N GLN A 88 -5.58 8.64 9.30
CA GLN A 88 -4.77 9.04 10.45
C GLN A 88 -3.88 10.24 10.14
N GLY A 89 -3.08 10.15 9.07
CA GLY A 89 -2.18 11.23 8.65
C GLY A 89 -2.88 12.36 7.91
N MET A 90 -3.88 12.06 7.08
CA MET A 90 -4.57 13.06 6.26
C MET A 90 -5.65 13.84 6.99
N LEU A 91 -6.27 13.24 8.02
CA LEU A 91 -7.26 13.94 8.83
C LEU A 91 -6.62 14.42 10.12
N PHE A 92 -6.05 13.56 10.97
CA PHE A 92 -5.74 13.91 12.37
C PHE A 92 -4.34 14.51 12.58
N ASP A 93 -3.30 13.94 11.98
CA ASP A 93 -1.89 14.27 12.28
C ASP A 93 -1.24 15.25 11.28
N CYS A 94 -2.01 16.17 10.70
CA CYS A 94 -1.47 17.18 9.78
C CYS A 94 -0.72 18.32 10.51
N LYS A 95 0.45 18.70 9.99
CA LYS A 95 1.29 19.77 10.56
C LYS A 95 0.71 21.18 10.41
N ASP A 96 -0.18 21.38 9.44
CA ASP A 96 -0.82 22.67 9.15
C ASP A 96 -2.04 22.96 10.05
N ASN A 97 -2.38 22.05 10.98
CA ASN A 97 -3.48 22.20 11.92
C ASN A 97 -3.45 23.57 12.62
N ASP A 98 -2.28 24.00 13.08
CA ASP A 98 -2.13 25.20 13.90
C ASP A 98 -2.31 26.48 13.09
N MET A 99 -1.85 26.45 11.83
CA MET A 99 -2.04 27.54 10.88
C MET A 99 -3.50 27.62 10.42
N LEU A 100 -4.15 26.49 10.11
CA LEU A 100 -5.54 26.49 9.68
C LEU A 100 -6.50 26.86 10.82
N LEU A 101 -6.15 26.51 12.06
CA LEU A 101 -6.92 26.86 13.26
C LEU A 101 -6.76 28.33 13.68
N SER A 102 -5.65 28.99 13.34
CA SER A 102 -5.47 30.42 13.62
C SER A 102 -6.15 31.33 12.58
N MET A 103 -6.49 30.80 11.41
CA MET A 103 -7.25 31.52 10.40
C MET A 103 -8.74 31.66 10.80
N PRO A 104 -9.43 32.74 10.38
CA PRO A 104 -10.86 32.94 10.63
C PRO A 104 -11.72 32.04 9.72
N LEU A 105 -11.60 30.72 9.90
CA LEU A 105 -12.26 29.68 9.13
C LEU A 105 -13.11 28.79 10.05
N ASN A 106 -14.30 28.43 9.57
CA ASN A 106 -15.16 27.54 10.31
C ASN A 106 -14.59 26.11 10.32
N LYS A 107 -14.68 25.43 11.47
CA LYS A 107 -14.28 24.02 11.65
C LYS A 107 -14.79 23.08 10.55
N LYS A 108 -16.06 23.26 10.13
CA LYS A 108 -16.69 22.53 9.02
C LYS A 108 -15.94 22.71 7.69
N THR A 109 -15.50 23.92 7.39
CA THR A 109 -14.78 24.22 6.13
C THR A 109 -13.40 23.58 6.11
N ILE A 110 -12.68 23.58 7.23
CA ILE A 110 -11.38 22.93 7.36
C ILE A 110 -11.53 21.41 7.14
N PHE A 111 -12.49 20.79 7.83
CA PHE A 111 -12.73 19.35 7.71
C PHE A 111 -13.20 18.96 6.29
N PHE A 112 -14.07 19.75 5.67
CA PHE A 112 -14.52 19.54 4.29
C PHE A 112 -13.35 19.54 3.30
N VAL A 113 -12.44 20.53 3.38
CA VAL A 113 -11.28 20.61 2.46
C VAL A 113 -10.39 19.36 2.59
N ARG A 114 -10.24 18.82 3.79
CA ARG A 114 -9.46 17.58 4.02
C ARG A 114 -10.13 16.36 3.47
N MET A 115 -11.42 16.18 3.78
CA MET A 115 -12.21 15.08 3.22
C MET A 115 -12.26 15.15 1.70
N PHE A 116 -12.37 16.34 1.12
CA PHE A 116 -12.37 16.55 -0.31
C PHE A 116 -11.01 16.22 -0.96
N LYS A 117 -9.90 16.67 -0.35
CA LYS A 117 -8.54 16.26 -0.78
C LYS A 117 -8.37 14.75 -0.73
N PHE A 118 -8.86 14.11 0.34
CA PHE A 118 -8.78 12.67 0.51
C PHE A 118 -9.64 11.92 -0.52
N TYR A 119 -10.87 12.38 -0.75
CA TYR A 119 -11.77 11.88 -1.79
C TYR A 119 -11.12 11.93 -3.18
N LEU A 120 -10.47 13.04 -3.56
CA LEU A 120 -9.84 13.16 -4.87
C LEU A 120 -8.69 12.17 -5.06
N PHE A 121 -7.89 11.93 -4.02
CA PHE A 121 -6.88 10.88 -4.07
C PHE A 121 -7.53 9.51 -4.25
N GLN A 122 -8.61 9.23 -3.51
CA GLN A 122 -9.29 7.94 -3.60
C GLN A 122 -9.91 7.71 -4.98
N LEU A 123 -10.55 8.72 -5.56
CA LEU A 123 -11.11 8.66 -6.92
C LEU A 123 -10.04 8.30 -7.96
N MET A 124 -8.83 8.88 -7.85
CA MET A 124 -7.72 8.52 -8.72
C MET A 124 -7.32 7.06 -8.57
N TYR A 125 -7.21 6.54 -7.34
CA TYR A 125 -6.89 5.13 -7.11
C TYR A 125 -8.01 4.20 -7.60
N ASP A 126 -9.27 4.53 -7.33
CA ASP A 126 -10.42 3.70 -7.71
C ASP A 126 -10.55 3.61 -9.22
N SER A 127 -10.24 4.69 -9.94
CA SER A 127 -10.23 4.71 -11.40
C SER A 127 -9.29 3.67 -12.01
N LEU A 128 -8.15 3.37 -11.37
CA LEU A 128 -7.21 2.33 -11.82
C LEU A 128 -7.87 0.94 -11.86
N PHE A 129 -8.79 0.68 -10.95
CA PHE A 129 -9.37 -0.63 -10.76
C PHE A 129 -10.72 -0.78 -11.46
N ILE A 130 -11.56 0.26 -11.46
CA ILE A 130 -12.94 0.16 -11.97
C ILE A 130 -13.05 0.42 -13.48
N LEU A 131 -12.21 1.31 -14.05
CA LEU A 131 -12.26 1.61 -15.49
C LEU A 131 -12.03 0.37 -16.36
N PRO A 132 -11.04 -0.51 -16.07
CA PRO A 132 -10.87 -1.75 -16.82
C PRO A 132 -12.11 -2.66 -16.75
N ALA A 133 -12.78 -2.73 -15.59
CA ALA A 133 -13.98 -3.53 -15.43
C ALA A 133 -15.14 -3.01 -16.30
N PHE A 134 -15.31 -1.70 -16.41
CA PHE A 134 -16.31 -1.11 -17.32
C PHE A 134 -15.99 -1.40 -18.78
N ILE A 135 -14.72 -1.35 -19.18
CA ILE A 135 -14.29 -1.67 -20.55
C ILE A 135 -14.58 -3.14 -20.87
N ILE A 136 -14.26 -4.07 -19.96
CA ILE A 136 -14.52 -5.49 -20.17
C ILE A 136 -16.03 -5.80 -20.23
N TYR A 137 -16.84 -5.16 -19.39
CA TYR A 137 -18.29 -5.30 -19.49
C TYR A 137 -18.82 -4.81 -20.84
N ALA A 138 -18.34 -3.65 -21.29
CA ALA A 138 -18.72 -3.11 -22.60
C ALA A 138 -18.30 -4.02 -23.77
N TYR A 139 -17.15 -4.70 -23.64
CA TYR A 139 -16.66 -5.65 -24.64
C TYR A 139 -17.58 -6.89 -24.79
N PHE A 140 -18.15 -7.40 -23.70
CA PHE A 140 -19.02 -8.58 -23.75
C PHE A 140 -20.48 -8.26 -24.08
N GLU A 141 -21.04 -7.18 -23.53
CA GLU A 141 -22.48 -6.89 -23.62
C GLU A 141 -22.84 -5.84 -24.67
N SER A 142 -21.86 -5.10 -25.20
CA SER A 142 -22.10 -3.97 -26.13
C SER A 142 -23.24 -3.03 -25.70
N PRO A 143 -23.19 -2.47 -24.47
CA PRO A 143 -24.31 -1.75 -23.89
C PRO A 143 -24.54 -0.38 -24.55
N GLY A 144 -25.78 0.12 -24.47
CA GLY A 144 -26.14 1.44 -24.98
C GLY A 144 -25.53 2.61 -24.19
N ILE A 145 -25.73 3.84 -24.69
CA ILE A 145 -25.13 5.08 -24.12
C ILE A 145 -25.40 5.28 -22.63
N ASN A 146 -26.56 4.79 -22.15
CA ASN A 146 -26.97 4.88 -20.75
C ASN A 146 -25.95 4.22 -19.80
N PHE A 147 -25.34 3.10 -20.19
CA PHE A 147 -24.32 2.43 -19.39
C PHE A 147 -23.12 3.34 -19.12
N TYR A 148 -22.61 4.04 -20.14
CA TYR A 148 -21.43 4.90 -20.01
C TYR A 148 -21.70 6.10 -19.08
N LEU A 149 -22.88 6.72 -19.19
CA LEU A 149 -23.30 7.80 -18.32
C LEU A 149 -23.43 7.33 -16.86
N MET A 150 -24.11 6.21 -16.63
CA MET A 150 -24.29 5.67 -15.28
C MET A 150 -22.96 5.19 -14.67
N SER A 151 -22.07 4.61 -15.48
CA SER A 151 -20.74 4.17 -15.05
C SER A 151 -19.88 5.35 -14.61
N LEU A 152 -19.96 6.48 -15.32
CA LEU A 152 -19.24 7.71 -14.95
C LEU A 152 -19.78 8.30 -13.63
N ILE A 153 -21.11 8.32 -13.46
CA ILE A 153 -21.73 8.75 -12.20
C ILE A 153 -21.30 7.82 -11.06
N MET A 154 -21.33 6.51 -11.30
CA MET A 154 -20.91 5.53 -10.30
C MET A 154 -19.44 5.70 -9.94
N LEU A 155 -18.54 5.92 -10.90
CA LEU A 155 -17.11 6.17 -10.63
C LEU A 155 -16.89 7.35 -9.68
N ILE A 156 -17.66 8.43 -9.83
CA ILE A 156 -17.56 9.62 -8.98
C ILE A 156 -18.12 9.34 -7.58
N LEU A 157 -19.20 8.58 -7.47
CA LEU A 157 -19.86 8.29 -6.20
C LEU A 157 -19.21 7.15 -5.41
N LEU A 158 -18.55 6.22 -6.10
CA LEU A 158 -17.99 4.97 -5.56
C LEU A 158 -17.10 5.17 -4.32
N PRO A 159 -16.16 6.13 -4.27
CA PRO A 159 -15.32 6.33 -3.09
C PRO A 159 -16.05 6.90 -1.88
N ILE A 160 -17.22 7.53 -2.03
CA ILE A 160 -17.82 8.37 -0.97
C ILE A 160 -18.16 7.56 0.28
N LEU A 161 -18.99 6.52 0.17
CA LEU A 161 -19.39 5.69 1.31
C LEU A 161 -18.22 4.93 1.92
N PRO A 162 -17.36 4.25 1.12
CA PRO A 162 -16.17 3.60 1.66
C PRO A 162 -15.24 4.55 2.42
N LEU A 163 -15.04 5.77 1.91
CA LEU A 163 -14.20 6.78 2.56
C LEU A 163 -14.79 7.23 3.91
N ILE A 164 -16.12 7.32 4.03
CA ILE A 164 -16.79 7.62 5.31
C ILE A 164 -16.50 6.50 6.32
N VAL A 165 -16.69 5.25 5.92
CA VAL A 165 -16.42 4.07 6.77
C VAL A 165 -14.95 4.04 7.18
N ALA A 166 -14.04 4.23 6.24
CA ALA A 166 -12.60 4.25 6.48
C ALA A 166 -12.19 5.36 7.46
N SER A 167 -12.76 6.56 7.28
CA SER A 167 -12.51 7.72 8.14
C SER A 167 -13.08 7.52 9.55
N PHE A 168 -14.24 6.86 9.66
CA PHE A 168 -14.83 6.49 10.94
C PHE A 168 -14.00 5.44 11.69
N ILE A 169 -13.52 4.40 11.02
CA ILE A 169 -12.57 3.42 11.59
C ILE A 169 -11.29 4.14 12.04
N GLY A 170 -10.73 5.00 11.18
CA GLY A 170 -9.54 5.80 11.51
C GLY A 170 -9.76 6.70 12.74
N TYR A 171 -10.95 7.27 12.89
CA TYR A 171 -11.36 8.04 14.06
C TYR A 171 -11.37 7.17 15.32
N ILE A 172 -11.99 5.98 15.29
CA ILE A 172 -12.03 5.04 16.44
C ILE A 172 -10.61 4.65 16.87
N ILE A 173 -9.76 4.26 15.92
CA ILE A 173 -8.36 3.91 16.21
C ILE A 173 -7.66 5.07 16.90
N LYS A 174 -7.84 6.30 16.42
CA LYS A 174 -7.23 7.48 17.02
C LYS A 174 -7.77 7.72 18.43
N LEU A 175 -9.08 7.61 18.64
CA LEU A 175 -9.75 7.83 19.92
C LEU A 175 -9.21 6.87 21.00
N ILE A 176 -9.07 5.59 20.66
CA ILE A 176 -8.47 4.58 21.55
C ILE A 176 -7.00 4.93 21.81
N SER A 177 -6.23 5.21 20.75
CA SER A 177 -4.78 5.41 20.84
C SER A 177 -4.39 6.61 21.71
N VAL A 178 -5.14 7.72 21.66
CA VAL A 178 -4.80 8.98 22.35
C VAL A 178 -4.85 8.83 23.88
N ASN A 179 -5.50 7.80 24.41
CA ASN A 179 -5.52 7.53 25.84
C ASN A 179 -4.20 6.90 26.36
N PHE A 180 -3.33 6.42 25.46
CA PHE A 180 -2.10 5.75 25.82
C PHE A 180 -0.87 6.66 25.69
N LYS A 181 0.11 6.49 26.59
CA LYS A 181 1.40 7.20 26.55
C LYS A 181 2.17 6.98 25.24
N LYS A 182 2.00 5.81 24.60
CA LYS A 182 2.59 5.45 23.29
C LYS A 182 1.49 5.32 22.24
N SER A 183 0.68 6.37 22.08
CA SER A 183 -0.47 6.41 21.18
C SER A 183 -0.16 5.89 19.77
N LYS A 184 0.97 6.34 19.19
CA LYS A 184 1.46 5.91 17.88
C LYS A 184 1.68 4.38 17.78
N ASN A 185 2.28 3.76 18.80
CA ASN A 185 2.49 2.30 18.78
C ASN A 185 1.15 1.54 18.87
N VAL A 186 0.23 2.01 19.72
CA VAL A 186 -1.11 1.40 19.86
C VAL A 186 -1.88 1.51 18.55
N GLN A 187 -1.81 2.67 17.91
CA GLN A 187 -2.40 2.91 16.59
C GLN A 187 -1.86 1.93 15.55
N THR A 188 -0.55 1.70 15.52
CA THR A 188 0.06 0.68 14.65
C THR A 188 -0.50 -0.72 14.95
N ILE A 189 -0.50 -1.15 16.21
CA ILE A 189 -0.93 -2.50 16.61
C ILE A 189 -2.37 -2.75 16.19
N ILE A 190 -3.30 -1.84 16.51
CA ILE A 190 -4.71 -1.96 16.13
C ILE A 190 -4.85 -2.05 14.60
N SER A 191 -4.09 -1.22 13.88
CA SER A 191 -4.16 -1.18 12.42
C SER A 191 -3.58 -2.44 11.74
N MET A 192 -2.57 -3.08 12.35
CA MET A 192 -2.03 -4.37 11.91
C MET A 192 -2.94 -5.53 12.28
N LEU A 193 -3.59 -5.49 13.45
CA LEU A 193 -4.57 -6.50 13.84
C LEU A 193 -5.76 -6.50 12.89
N LEU A 194 -6.30 -5.32 12.58
CA LEU A 194 -7.36 -5.18 11.57
C LEU A 194 -6.94 -5.81 10.24
N LEU A 195 -5.72 -5.52 9.78
CA LEU A 195 -5.16 -6.10 8.57
C LEU A 195 -5.17 -7.64 8.61
N ILE A 196 -4.63 -8.21 9.68
CA ILE A 196 -4.55 -9.66 9.87
C ILE A 196 -5.95 -10.29 9.91
N SER A 197 -6.90 -9.66 10.61
CA SER A 197 -8.29 -10.12 10.65
C SER A 197 -8.93 -10.15 9.27
N ILE A 198 -8.70 -9.11 8.46
CA ILE A 198 -9.20 -9.05 7.08
C ILE A 198 -8.63 -10.20 6.26
N PHE A 199 -7.33 -10.46 6.34
CA PHE A 199 -6.70 -11.58 5.65
C PHE A 199 -7.28 -12.93 6.10
N TYR A 200 -7.42 -13.12 7.41
CA TYR A 200 -8.01 -14.34 7.98
C TYR A 200 -9.43 -14.59 7.45
N PHE A 201 -10.28 -13.56 7.46
CA PHE A 201 -11.62 -13.68 6.87
C PHE A 201 -11.56 -13.92 5.36
N SER A 202 -10.64 -13.28 4.64
CA SER A 202 -10.52 -13.48 3.19
C SER A 202 -10.16 -14.92 2.81
N PHE A 203 -9.28 -15.57 3.59
CA PHE A 203 -8.93 -16.98 3.37
C PHE A 203 -10.10 -17.92 3.69
N ASN A 204 -10.88 -17.64 4.74
CA ASN A 204 -12.03 -18.47 5.09
C ASN A 204 -13.20 -18.34 4.10
N MET A 205 -13.26 -17.26 3.33
CA MET A 205 -14.29 -17.01 2.32
C MET A 205 -14.07 -17.80 1.00
N GLU A 206 -12.96 -18.51 0.85
CA GLU A 206 -12.60 -19.29 -0.35
C GLU A 206 -13.66 -20.34 -0.74
N SER A 207 -14.31 -20.97 0.24
CA SER A 207 -15.39 -21.95 0.01
C SER A 207 -16.64 -21.36 -0.68
N LEU A 208 -16.85 -20.04 -0.58
CA LEU A 208 -17.93 -19.33 -1.28
C LEU A 208 -17.56 -19.01 -2.73
N VAL A 209 -16.27 -18.85 -3.03
CA VAL A 209 -15.75 -18.49 -4.36
C VAL A 209 -15.54 -19.74 -5.23
N ASN A 210 -15.30 -20.90 -4.62
CA ASN A 210 -15.28 -22.16 -5.35
C ASN A 210 -16.65 -22.41 -6.00
N ASN A 211 -16.68 -22.46 -7.33
CA ASN A 211 -17.85 -22.44 -8.21
C ASN A 211 -18.61 -21.11 -8.27
N ILE A 212 -17.91 -19.99 -8.54
CA ILE A 212 -18.50 -18.65 -8.82
C ILE A 212 -19.71 -18.77 -9.77
N VAL A 213 -19.60 -19.59 -10.80
CA VAL A 213 -20.64 -19.84 -11.82
C VAL A 213 -21.94 -20.37 -11.19
N ASN A 214 -21.85 -21.38 -10.32
CA ASN A 214 -23.03 -22.02 -9.71
C ASN A 214 -23.63 -21.17 -8.58
N LYS A 215 -22.84 -20.30 -7.96
CA LYS A 215 -23.26 -19.44 -6.83
C LYS A 215 -23.46 -17.98 -7.24
N ALA A 216 -23.39 -17.66 -8.53
CA ALA A 216 -23.29 -16.28 -9.00
C ALA A 216 -24.44 -15.39 -8.47
N ASN A 217 -25.67 -15.88 -8.57
CA ASN A 217 -26.86 -15.14 -8.09
C ASN A 217 -26.84 -14.92 -6.57
N VAL A 218 -26.45 -15.95 -5.80
CA VAL A 218 -26.32 -15.84 -4.33
C VAL A 218 -25.25 -14.81 -3.95
N ILE A 219 -24.10 -14.84 -4.65
CA ILE A 219 -23.02 -13.86 -4.45
C ILE A 219 -23.54 -12.45 -4.74
N ASN A 220 -24.25 -12.26 -5.86
CA ASN A 220 -24.79 -10.97 -6.24
C ASN A 220 -25.83 -10.45 -5.23
N ASP A 221 -26.70 -11.32 -4.71
CA ASP A 221 -27.70 -10.96 -3.69
C ASP A 221 -27.05 -10.52 -2.39
N VAL A 222 -25.99 -11.21 -1.95
CA VAL A 222 -25.22 -10.82 -0.77
C VAL A 222 -24.55 -9.46 -0.99
N ILE A 223 -23.87 -9.28 -2.12
CA ILE A 223 -23.17 -8.03 -2.45
C ILE A 223 -24.15 -6.85 -2.52
N THR A 224 -25.26 -7.00 -3.23
CA THR A 224 -26.27 -5.93 -3.42
C THR A 224 -27.02 -5.59 -2.15
N LYS A 225 -27.15 -6.52 -1.18
CA LYS A 225 -27.69 -6.24 0.16
C LYS A 225 -26.69 -5.51 1.04
N ILE A 226 -25.42 -5.93 1.06
CA ILE A 226 -24.37 -5.30 1.87
C ILE A 226 -24.07 -3.88 1.36
N TYR A 227 -23.95 -3.72 0.04
CA TYR A 227 -23.63 -2.45 -0.60
C TYR A 227 -24.72 -2.05 -1.59
N TYR A 228 -25.83 -1.53 -1.04
CA TYR A 228 -27.03 -1.12 -1.78
C TYR A 228 -26.82 -0.22 -3.01
N PRO A 229 -25.82 0.71 -3.06
CA PRO A 229 -25.54 1.47 -4.27
C PRO A 229 -25.29 0.61 -5.51
N ILE A 230 -24.74 -0.61 -5.36
CA ILE A 230 -24.57 -1.55 -6.48
C ILE A 230 -25.92 -1.93 -7.08
N ASN A 231 -26.91 -2.25 -6.24
CA ASN A 231 -28.25 -2.63 -6.71
C ASN A 231 -28.89 -1.53 -7.55
N LEU A 232 -28.84 -0.29 -7.06
CA LEU A 232 -29.36 0.87 -7.78
C LEU A 232 -28.63 1.06 -9.11
N TYR A 233 -27.30 0.98 -9.11
CA TYR A 233 -26.48 1.08 -10.31
C TYR A 233 -26.81 0.03 -11.36
N LEU A 234 -26.86 -1.26 -10.99
CA LEU A 234 -27.20 -2.34 -11.92
C LEU A 234 -28.60 -2.15 -12.52
N SER A 235 -29.56 -1.72 -11.70
CA SER A 235 -30.92 -1.47 -12.18
C SER A 235 -30.99 -0.29 -13.17
N LEU A 236 -30.14 0.73 -12.98
CA LEU A 236 -30.06 1.91 -13.83
C LEU A 236 -29.42 1.62 -15.18
N ILE A 237 -28.46 0.69 -15.24
CA ILE A 237 -27.85 0.25 -16.51
C ILE A 237 -28.89 -0.43 -17.40
N ASN A 238 -29.69 -1.33 -16.81
CA ASN A 238 -30.69 -2.11 -17.54
C ASN A 238 -31.87 -1.25 -18.00
N LYS A 239 -32.40 -0.39 -17.11
CA LYS A 239 -33.48 0.53 -17.43
C LYS A 239 -33.26 1.85 -16.71
N PHE A 240 -33.07 2.91 -17.49
CA PHE A 240 -32.90 4.25 -16.95
C PHE A 240 -34.17 4.69 -16.21
N ASP A 241 -34.01 5.07 -14.95
CA ASP A 241 -35.09 5.52 -14.07
C ASP A 241 -34.57 6.68 -13.20
N VAL A 242 -35.15 7.86 -13.41
CA VAL A 242 -34.75 9.10 -12.73
C VAL A 242 -34.88 8.97 -11.21
N LEU A 243 -35.89 8.25 -10.71
CA LEU A 243 -36.09 8.07 -9.27
C LEU A 243 -34.96 7.24 -8.65
N LYS A 244 -34.49 6.20 -9.34
CA LYS A 244 -33.38 5.37 -8.87
C LYS A 244 -32.04 6.13 -8.94
N LEU A 245 -31.87 6.99 -9.95
CA LEU A 245 -30.70 7.87 -10.05
C LEU A 245 -30.66 8.85 -8.87
N LEU A 246 -31.78 9.50 -8.55
CA LEU A 246 -31.89 10.39 -7.39
C LEU A 246 -31.58 9.64 -6.09
N LYS A 247 -32.11 8.42 -5.91
CA LYS A 247 -31.79 7.58 -4.74
C LYS A 247 -30.29 7.26 -4.65
N LEU A 248 -29.64 6.94 -5.78
CA LEU A 248 -28.21 6.64 -5.82
C LEU A 248 -27.35 7.85 -5.42
N ILE A 249 -27.74 9.05 -5.86
CA ILE A 249 -27.06 10.29 -5.49
C ILE A 249 -27.27 10.59 -4.01
N LEU A 250 -28.51 10.52 -3.52
CA LEU A 250 -28.85 10.83 -2.14
C LEU A 250 -28.18 9.89 -1.14
N ILE A 251 -28.15 8.58 -1.41
CA ILE A 251 -27.55 7.60 -0.50
C ILE A 251 -26.04 7.78 -0.33
N ASN A 252 -25.36 8.40 -1.30
CA ASN A 252 -23.94 8.73 -1.18
C ASN A 252 -23.72 10.11 -0.57
N ILE A 253 -24.44 11.13 -1.04
CA ILE A 253 -24.20 12.54 -0.65
C ILE A 253 -24.73 12.85 0.76
N VAL A 254 -25.91 12.36 1.13
CA VAL A 254 -26.51 12.68 2.44
C VAL A 254 -25.66 12.17 3.60
N PRO A 255 -25.22 10.89 3.63
CA PRO A 255 -24.31 10.42 4.67
C PRO A 255 -22.98 11.18 4.70
N PHE A 256 -22.47 11.61 3.54
CA PHE A 256 -21.24 12.40 3.46
C PHE A 256 -21.39 13.77 4.14
N ILE A 257 -22.50 14.47 3.90
CA ILE A 257 -22.79 15.76 4.54
C ILE A 257 -22.93 15.58 6.06
N ILE A 258 -23.67 14.55 6.50
CA ILE A 258 -23.83 14.21 7.92
C ILE A 258 -22.46 13.93 8.55
N PHE A 259 -21.62 13.14 7.88
CA PHE A 259 -20.29 12.81 8.35
C PHE A 259 -19.38 14.04 8.47
N ILE A 260 -19.43 14.98 7.52
CA ILE A 260 -18.69 16.24 7.63
C ILE A 260 -19.16 17.06 8.83
N TYR A 261 -20.47 17.11 9.07
CA TYR A 261 -21.05 17.82 10.21
C TYR A 261 -20.57 17.21 11.53
N LEU A 262 -20.76 15.90 11.72
CA LEU A 262 -20.32 15.17 12.92
C LEU A 262 -18.81 15.25 13.10
N GLY A 263 -18.07 15.01 12.02
CA GLY A 263 -16.61 15.12 11.96
C GLY A 263 -16.15 16.46 12.48
N SER A 264 -16.74 17.57 12.03
CA SER A 264 -16.34 18.92 12.48
C SER A 264 -16.45 19.17 14.00
N ILE A 265 -17.29 18.40 14.70
CA ILE A 265 -17.48 18.49 16.15
C ILE A 265 -16.44 17.62 16.86
N TYR A 266 -16.36 16.34 16.49
CA TYR A 266 -15.54 15.35 17.19
C TYR A 266 -14.04 15.42 16.84
N TYR A 267 -13.73 15.83 15.61
CA TYR A 267 -12.38 15.93 15.07
C TYR A 267 -11.45 16.80 15.93
N PHE A 268 -11.88 18.01 16.26
CA PHE A 268 -11.06 18.94 17.03
C PHE A 268 -10.89 18.51 18.49
N LYS A 269 -11.89 17.83 19.07
CA LYS A 269 -11.80 17.30 20.45
C LYS A 269 -10.62 16.32 20.60
N ILE A 270 -10.38 15.49 19.59
CA ILE A 270 -9.26 14.54 19.60
C ILE A 270 -7.91 15.25 19.45
N ILE A 271 -7.80 16.23 18.54
CA ILE A 271 -6.54 16.96 18.32
C ILE A 271 -6.11 17.72 19.57
N PHE A 272 -7.05 18.37 20.26
CA PHE A 272 -6.72 19.06 21.51
C PHE A 272 -6.31 18.09 22.62
N LYS A 273 -6.90 16.88 22.65
CA LYS A 273 -6.53 15.84 23.62
C LYS A 273 -5.13 15.28 23.35
N SER A 274 -4.75 15.06 22.08
CA SER A 274 -3.42 14.56 21.73
C SER A 274 -2.29 15.54 22.05
N LYS A 275 -2.54 16.86 21.98
CA LYS A 275 -1.53 17.85 22.37
C LYS A 275 -1.26 17.89 23.88
N LYS A 276 -2.29 17.65 24.71
CA LYS A 276 -2.14 17.63 26.18
C LYS A 276 -1.24 16.48 26.67
N SER A 277 -1.17 15.36 25.94
CA SER A 277 -0.29 14.24 26.32
C SER A 277 1.20 14.52 26.08
N ASP A 278 1.55 15.36 25.09
CA ASP A 278 2.95 15.66 24.74
C ASP A 278 3.61 16.68 25.67
N ILE A 279 2.82 17.48 26.40
CA ILE A 279 3.32 18.58 27.25
C ILE A 279 3.89 18.09 28.59
N LYS A 280 3.70 16.82 28.98
CA LYS A 280 4.37 16.24 30.16
C LYS A 280 5.85 15.94 29.87
N LYS A 281 6.66 17.00 29.66
CA LYS A 281 8.13 16.89 29.66
C LYS A 281 8.61 16.59 31.07
N SER A 282 9.30 15.47 31.22
CA SER A 282 10.07 15.16 32.43
C SER A 282 11.22 16.16 32.57
N SER A 283 11.29 16.86 33.71
CA SER A 283 12.40 17.73 34.13
C SER A 283 13.70 16.98 34.45
N ARG A 284 13.95 15.82 33.81
CA ARG A 284 15.15 15.02 34.06
C ARG A 284 16.34 15.60 33.30
N ALA A 285 17.45 15.76 34.02
CA ALA A 285 18.73 16.13 33.44
C ALA A 285 19.08 15.19 32.28
N LEU A 286 19.45 15.77 31.14
CA LEU A 286 19.89 15.02 29.96
C LEU A 286 21.30 14.49 30.21
N THR A 287 21.42 13.21 30.56
CA THR A 287 22.72 12.53 30.65
C THR A 287 23.17 12.08 29.27
N PHE A 288 24.31 12.59 28.79
CA PHE A 288 24.90 12.15 27.52
C PHE A 288 25.93 11.04 27.77
N LYS A 289 25.78 9.91 27.09
CA LYS A 289 26.80 8.84 27.06
C LYS A 289 27.38 8.75 25.65
N ARG A 290 28.71 8.70 25.51
CA ARG A 290 29.38 8.50 24.22
C ARG A 290 28.98 7.14 23.65
N LYS A 291 28.47 7.14 22.41
CA LYS A 291 28.06 5.93 21.69
C LYS A 291 28.68 5.92 20.30
N ASN A 292 28.80 4.74 19.70
CA ASN A 292 29.19 4.63 18.30
C ASN A 292 28.22 5.44 17.42
N VAL A 293 28.77 6.22 16.49
CA VAL A 293 28.02 7.10 15.59
C VAL A 293 26.99 6.31 14.79
N ILE A 294 27.38 5.17 14.19
CA ILE A 294 26.47 4.37 13.36
C ILE A 294 25.31 3.84 14.21
N LEU A 295 25.59 3.31 15.40
CA LEU A 295 24.56 2.84 16.34
C LEU A 295 23.62 3.97 16.82
N SER A 296 24.14 5.18 16.93
CA SER A 296 23.33 6.34 17.33
C SER A 296 22.38 6.77 16.20
N LEU A 297 22.88 6.76 14.96
CA LEU A 297 22.06 7.02 13.77
C LEU A 297 21.04 5.89 13.54
N THR A 298 21.42 4.61 13.64
CA THR A 298 20.44 3.50 13.50
C THR A 298 19.36 3.56 14.58
N LYS A 299 19.72 3.92 15.81
CA LYS A 299 18.74 4.13 16.90
C LYS A 299 17.85 5.34 16.65
N LYS A 300 18.35 6.39 15.99
CA LYS A 300 17.53 7.52 15.53
C LYS A 300 16.51 7.02 14.50
N GLU A 301 16.95 6.27 13.48
CA GLU A 301 16.05 5.69 12.46
C GLU A 301 14.98 4.81 13.09
N MET A 302 15.35 3.95 14.03
CA MET A 302 14.40 3.10 14.76
C MET A 302 13.33 3.92 15.48
N LYS A 303 13.72 4.99 16.19
CA LYS A 303 12.76 5.87 16.88
C LYS A 303 11.85 6.59 15.90
N THR A 304 12.39 7.06 14.77
CA THR A 304 11.59 7.70 13.72
C THR A 304 10.59 6.72 13.14
N TYR A 305 11.03 5.50 12.80
CA TYR A 305 10.18 4.46 12.22
C TYR A 305 9.01 4.08 13.14
N PHE A 306 9.30 3.72 14.39
CA PHE A 306 8.24 3.35 15.35
C PHE A 306 7.35 4.54 15.76
N GLY A 307 7.82 5.76 15.53
CA GLY A 307 7.04 6.98 15.72
C GLY A 307 6.08 7.31 14.58
N ILE A 308 6.06 6.55 13.49
CA ILE A 308 5.23 6.84 12.31
C ILE A 308 4.38 5.61 11.96
N PRO A 309 3.13 5.51 12.45
CA PRO A 309 2.31 4.31 12.27
C PRO A 309 2.12 3.90 10.81
N VAL A 310 1.85 4.88 9.94
CA VAL A 310 1.65 4.65 8.50
C VAL A 310 2.90 4.07 7.83
N TYR A 311 4.09 4.45 8.29
CA TYR A 311 5.35 3.94 7.77
C TYR A 311 5.52 2.46 8.10
N ILE A 312 5.17 2.07 9.33
CA ILE A 312 5.23 0.68 9.79
C ILE A 312 4.25 -0.18 9.00
N VAL A 313 2.98 0.20 8.95
CA VAL A 313 1.95 -0.57 8.23
C VAL A 313 2.35 -0.75 6.77
N ASN A 314 2.79 0.32 6.11
CA ASN A 314 3.11 0.25 4.68
C ASN A 314 4.33 -0.63 4.38
N THR A 315 5.30 -0.72 5.31
CA THR A 315 6.59 -1.39 5.04
C THR A 315 6.73 -2.75 5.72
N LEU A 316 6.02 -3.03 6.83
CA LEU A 316 5.98 -4.36 7.47
C LEU A 316 4.94 -5.28 6.85
N PHE A 317 4.02 -4.77 6.04
CA PHE A 317 2.95 -5.59 5.50
C PHE A 317 3.49 -6.84 4.78
N GLY A 318 4.54 -6.72 3.97
CA GLY A 318 5.18 -7.88 3.32
C GLY A 318 5.80 -8.88 4.31
N MET A 319 6.39 -8.41 5.42
CA MET A 319 6.95 -9.29 6.47
C MET A 319 5.85 -10.03 7.23
N VAL A 320 4.72 -9.37 7.51
CA VAL A 320 3.56 -10.04 8.12
C VAL A 320 2.96 -11.07 7.16
N LEU A 321 2.89 -10.75 5.87
CA LEU A 321 2.47 -11.69 4.85
C LEU A 321 3.41 -12.91 4.79
N MET A 322 4.73 -12.70 4.89
CA MET A 322 5.72 -13.79 4.95
C MET A 322 5.43 -14.76 6.10
N ILE A 323 5.15 -14.25 7.30
CA ILE A 323 4.82 -15.07 8.46
C ILE A 323 3.54 -15.87 8.19
N ILE A 324 2.48 -15.21 7.74
CA ILE A 324 1.18 -15.85 7.47
C ILE A 324 1.33 -16.95 6.41
N LEU A 325 1.96 -16.65 5.28
CA LEU A 325 2.14 -17.61 4.20
C LEU A 325 3.02 -18.78 4.62
N THR A 326 4.08 -18.54 5.39
CA THR A 326 4.94 -19.61 5.91
C THR A 326 4.15 -20.56 6.82
N ILE A 327 3.35 -20.02 7.74
CA ILE A 327 2.49 -20.82 8.62
C ILE A 327 1.51 -21.63 7.79
N LEU A 328 0.80 -21.00 6.85
CA LEU A 328 -0.19 -21.68 6.00
C LEU A 328 0.43 -22.83 5.21
N LEU A 329 1.60 -22.63 4.61
CA LEU A 329 2.30 -23.68 3.87
C LEU A 329 2.71 -24.83 4.79
N CYS A 330 3.14 -24.53 6.01
CA CYS A 330 3.64 -25.53 6.94
C CYS A 330 2.51 -26.31 7.66
N THR A 331 1.33 -25.71 7.87
CA THR A 331 0.23 -26.34 8.63
C THR A 331 -0.85 -26.97 7.75
N ASN A 332 -1.10 -26.41 6.56
CA ASN A 332 -2.23 -26.78 5.71
C ASN A 332 -1.76 -27.34 4.36
N VAL A 333 -0.72 -28.18 4.38
CA VAL A 333 -0.15 -28.79 3.16
C VAL A 333 -1.25 -29.43 2.33
N ASP A 334 -2.15 -30.21 2.94
CA ASP A 334 -3.25 -30.90 2.25
C ASP A 334 -4.28 -29.94 1.61
N LYS A 335 -4.60 -28.82 2.28
CA LYS A 335 -5.48 -27.80 1.69
C LYS A 335 -4.77 -27.08 0.55
N PHE A 336 -3.50 -26.72 0.71
CA PHE A 336 -2.72 -26.07 -0.35
C PHE A 336 -2.58 -26.98 -1.58
N ILE A 337 -2.41 -28.30 -1.37
CA ILE A 337 -2.46 -29.32 -2.42
C ILE A 337 -3.81 -29.32 -3.11
N SER A 338 -4.91 -29.35 -2.36
CA SER A 338 -6.26 -29.35 -2.93
C SER A 338 -6.58 -28.09 -3.75
N LEU A 339 -6.03 -26.93 -3.34
CA LEU A 339 -6.15 -25.67 -4.08
C LEU A 339 -5.40 -25.72 -5.41
N LEU A 340 -4.17 -26.23 -5.42
CA LEU A 340 -3.40 -26.39 -6.66
C LEU A 340 -4.03 -27.44 -7.59
N GLN A 341 -4.52 -28.56 -7.03
CA GLN A 341 -5.22 -29.62 -7.78
C GLN A 341 -6.54 -29.12 -8.39
N SER A 342 -7.30 -28.25 -7.72
CA SER A 342 -8.56 -27.71 -8.26
C SER A 342 -8.37 -26.84 -9.52
N SER A 343 -7.14 -26.44 -9.81
CA SER A 343 -6.79 -25.55 -10.93
C SER A 343 -6.09 -26.25 -12.11
N SER A 344 -5.76 -27.54 -11.99
CA SER A 344 -5.06 -28.29 -13.05
C SER A 344 -5.36 -29.79 -12.98
N ASP A 345 -5.51 -30.45 -14.12
CA ASP A 345 -5.67 -31.92 -14.26
C ASP A 345 -4.41 -32.72 -13.84
N ILE A 346 -3.47 -32.10 -13.14
CA ILE A 346 -2.19 -32.69 -12.75
C ILE A 346 -2.33 -33.30 -11.36
N VAL A 347 -2.14 -34.63 -11.28
CA VAL A 347 -2.10 -35.36 -10.00
C VAL A 347 -0.85 -34.94 -9.22
N ILE A 348 -1.02 -34.04 -8.27
CA ILE A 348 0.06 -33.58 -7.38
C ILE A 348 0.35 -34.67 -6.35
N THR A 349 1.50 -35.33 -6.50
CA THR A 349 2.02 -36.31 -5.51
C THR A 349 2.87 -35.61 -4.43
N PRO A 350 2.93 -36.15 -3.19
CA PRO A 350 3.77 -35.60 -2.11
C PRO A 350 5.25 -35.41 -2.50
N ASN A 351 5.79 -36.27 -3.38
CA ASN A 351 7.16 -36.17 -3.87
C ASN A 351 7.40 -34.95 -4.78
N LEU A 352 6.41 -34.55 -5.59
CA LEU A 352 6.50 -33.34 -6.40
C LEU A 352 6.52 -32.08 -5.52
N ILE A 353 5.76 -32.09 -4.43
CA ILE A 353 5.68 -30.97 -3.50
C ILE A 353 7.03 -30.74 -2.82
N ASN A 354 7.65 -31.79 -2.28
CA ASN A 354 8.97 -31.66 -1.65
C ASN A 354 10.05 -31.24 -2.64
N LYS A 355 9.88 -31.53 -3.93
CA LYS A 355 10.79 -31.07 -5.00
C LYS A 355 10.65 -29.56 -5.27
N TYR A 356 9.43 -29.03 -5.33
CA TYR A 356 9.17 -27.63 -5.71
C TYR A 356 8.95 -26.66 -4.54
N ALA A 357 8.72 -27.15 -3.32
CA ALA A 357 8.54 -26.31 -2.14
C ALA A 357 9.71 -25.33 -1.89
N PRO A 358 11.00 -25.71 -2.07
CA PRO A 358 12.11 -24.77 -1.84
C PRO A 358 12.13 -23.58 -2.79
N ILE A 359 11.80 -23.79 -4.08
CA ILE A 359 11.76 -22.71 -5.07
C ILE A 359 10.53 -21.82 -4.86
N PHE A 360 9.40 -22.40 -4.48
CA PHE A 360 8.21 -21.63 -4.10
C PHE A 360 8.49 -20.74 -2.87
N PHE A 361 9.09 -21.31 -1.82
CA PHE A 361 9.44 -20.55 -0.63
C PHE A 361 10.46 -19.44 -0.92
N MET A 362 11.40 -19.68 -1.82
CA MET A 362 12.33 -18.65 -2.28
C MET A 362 11.62 -17.50 -3.02
N GLU A 363 10.69 -17.82 -3.93
CA GLU A 363 9.89 -16.79 -4.60
C GLU A 363 9.01 -16.01 -3.62
N MET A 364 8.56 -16.62 -2.53
CA MET A 364 7.89 -15.87 -1.45
C MET A 364 8.84 -14.91 -0.72
N ILE A 365 10.09 -15.32 -0.46
CA ILE A 365 11.10 -14.41 0.13
C ILE A 365 11.31 -13.22 -0.82
N LEU A 366 11.46 -13.46 -2.12
CA LEU A 366 11.60 -12.39 -3.12
C LEU A 366 10.39 -11.46 -3.14
N PHE A 367 9.19 -12.03 -3.22
CA PHE A 367 7.94 -11.27 -3.22
C PHE A 367 7.84 -10.36 -2.00
N THR A 368 7.93 -10.95 -0.82
CA THR A 368 7.75 -10.23 0.44
C THR A 368 8.88 -9.23 0.68
N GLY A 369 10.12 -9.61 0.39
CA GLY A 369 11.32 -8.77 0.50
C GLY A 369 11.27 -7.54 -0.40
N PHE A 370 10.88 -7.71 -1.67
CA PHE A 370 10.72 -6.61 -2.62
C PHE A 370 9.54 -5.69 -2.29
N MET A 371 8.49 -6.21 -1.65
CA MET A 371 7.38 -5.39 -1.15
C MET A 371 7.74 -4.62 0.13
N THR A 372 8.73 -5.08 0.89
CA THR A 372 9.17 -4.44 2.14
C THR A 372 10.36 -3.51 1.92
N GLN A 373 10.08 -2.29 1.47
CA GLN A 373 11.11 -1.29 1.18
C GLN A 373 11.06 -0.12 2.16
N ILE A 374 11.70 -0.29 3.31
CA ILE A 374 11.74 0.72 4.38
C ILE A 374 12.46 1.99 3.90
N THR A 375 13.63 1.85 3.28
CA THR A 375 14.50 2.99 2.91
C THR A 375 13.93 3.91 1.82
N CYS A 376 12.86 3.53 1.12
CA CYS A 376 12.23 4.36 0.07
C CYS A 376 11.64 5.67 0.56
N SER A 377 11.37 5.81 1.85
CA SER A 377 10.88 7.06 2.45
C SER A 377 11.80 7.62 3.54
N SER A 378 12.82 6.88 3.99
CA SER A 378 13.69 7.25 5.12
C SER A 378 14.45 8.58 5.02
N ILE A 379 14.86 9.03 3.83
CA ILE A 379 15.49 10.36 3.64
C ILE A 379 14.44 11.45 3.59
N SER A 380 13.39 11.24 2.79
CA SER A 380 12.26 12.17 2.68
C SER A 380 11.59 12.45 4.04
N LEU A 381 11.52 11.44 4.93
CA LEU A 381 10.99 11.57 6.29
C LEU A 381 11.84 12.44 7.23
N GLU A 382 13.09 12.74 6.89
CA GLU A 382 13.88 13.74 7.64
C GLU A 382 13.28 15.14 7.52
N GLY A 383 12.69 15.48 6.36
CA GLY A 383 12.03 16.75 6.10
C GLY A 383 12.79 17.97 6.64
N LYS A 384 12.17 18.73 7.56
CA LYS A 384 12.76 19.94 8.17
C LYS A 384 14.06 19.69 8.94
N THR A 385 14.27 18.49 9.48
CA THR A 385 15.51 18.15 10.23
C THR A 385 16.65 17.70 9.32
N PHE A 386 16.44 17.64 8.00
CA PHE A 386 17.46 17.22 7.06
C PHE A 386 18.71 18.12 7.11
N ASN A 387 18.53 19.44 7.22
CA ASN A 387 19.66 20.39 7.31
C ASN A 387 20.50 20.17 8.59
N ILE A 388 19.88 19.77 9.70
CA ILE A 388 20.59 19.42 10.95
C ILE A 388 21.44 18.17 10.74
N LEU A 389 20.87 17.16 10.07
CA LEU A 389 21.60 15.94 9.75
C LEU A 389 22.79 16.21 8.80
N LYS A 390 22.64 17.18 7.88
CA LYS A 390 23.70 17.61 6.95
C LYS A 390 24.80 18.44 7.63
N SER A 391 24.47 19.16 8.71
CA SER A 391 25.47 19.95 9.46
C SER A 391 26.40 19.10 10.34
N PHE A 392 26.10 17.82 10.57
CA PHE A 392 26.99 16.97 11.34
C PHE A 392 28.29 16.70 10.57
N PRO A 393 29.47 16.72 11.22
CA PRO A 393 30.75 16.41 10.60
C PRO A 393 30.91 14.89 10.40
N LEU A 394 29.99 14.29 9.64
CA LEU A 394 29.91 12.86 9.41
C LEU A 394 30.02 12.57 7.92
N ASN A 395 30.77 11.51 7.60
CA ASN A 395 30.78 10.96 6.25
C ASN A 395 29.37 10.48 5.88
N GLU A 396 28.85 10.90 4.72
CA GLU A 396 27.51 10.59 4.23
C GLU A 396 27.29 9.08 4.13
N LYS A 397 28.34 8.31 3.84
CA LYS A 397 28.28 6.84 3.82
C LYS A 397 27.83 6.26 5.17
N LYS A 398 28.22 6.87 6.30
CA LYS A 398 27.77 6.44 7.64
C LYS A 398 26.27 6.66 7.84
N ILE A 399 25.72 7.72 7.24
CA ILE A 399 24.27 7.97 7.22
C ILE A 399 23.57 6.88 6.40
N PHE A 400 24.08 6.56 5.22
CA PHE A 400 23.50 5.51 4.37
C PHE A 400 23.54 4.15 5.05
N ILE A 401 24.69 3.76 5.60
CA ILE A 401 24.86 2.52 6.37
C ILE A 401 23.86 2.46 7.52
N SER A 402 23.64 3.56 8.24
CA SER A 402 22.69 3.55 9.36
C SER A 402 21.25 3.29 8.91
N LYS A 403 20.83 3.81 7.75
CA LYS A 403 19.49 3.59 7.20
C LYS A 403 19.33 2.16 6.66
N VAL A 404 20.35 1.62 6.01
CA VAL A 404 20.36 0.23 5.53
C VAL A 404 20.37 -0.75 6.71
N LEU A 405 21.25 -0.56 7.69
CA LEU A 405 21.33 -1.42 8.88
C LEU A 405 20.02 -1.46 9.66
N PHE A 406 19.33 -0.32 9.80
CA PHE A 406 18.02 -0.31 10.44
C PHE A 406 17.01 -1.19 9.69
N SER A 407 16.95 -1.08 8.36
CA SER A 407 16.09 -1.91 7.53
C SER A 407 16.41 -3.40 7.72
N LEU A 408 17.69 -3.77 7.60
CA LEU A 408 18.17 -5.14 7.73
C LEU A 408 17.89 -5.74 9.11
N PHE A 409 18.15 -4.97 10.18
CA PHE A 409 17.90 -5.39 11.55
C PHE A 409 16.43 -5.75 11.80
N LEU A 410 15.52 -5.12 11.07
CA LEU A 410 14.10 -5.36 11.20
C LEU A 410 13.64 -6.55 10.33
N THR A 411 14.13 -6.66 9.10
CA THR A 411 13.61 -7.62 8.11
C THR A 411 14.27 -9.00 8.19
N ILE A 412 15.60 -9.05 8.38
CA ILE A 412 16.35 -10.32 8.38
C ILE A 412 15.85 -11.28 9.47
N PRO A 413 15.65 -10.87 10.74
CA PRO A 413 15.22 -11.81 11.77
C PRO A 413 13.88 -12.48 11.47
N ILE A 414 12.95 -11.75 10.85
CA ILE A 414 11.64 -12.28 10.48
C ILE A 414 11.78 -13.32 9.36
N ILE A 415 12.53 -13.00 8.31
CA ILE A 415 12.75 -13.94 7.20
C ILE A 415 13.51 -15.17 7.68
N LEU A 416 14.54 -15.00 8.52
CA LEU A 416 15.29 -16.13 9.08
C LEU A 416 14.39 -17.03 9.94
N LEU A 417 13.54 -16.45 10.79
CA LEU A 417 12.58 -17.22 11.58
C LEU A 417 11.63 -18.02 10.67
N CYS A 418 11.09 -17.39 9.63
CA CYS A 418 10.23 -18.08 8.65
C CYS A 418 11.01 -19.19 7.90
N SER A 419 12.26 -18.93 7.53
CA SER A 419 13.11 -19.91 6.87
C SER A 419 13.39 -21.11 7.78
N LEU A 420 13.63 -20.91 9.07
CA LEU A 420 13.82 -21.99 10.03
C LEU A 420 12.57 -22.85 10.15
N ILE A 421 11.39 -22.24 10.28
CA ILE A 421 10.11 -22.97 10.32
C ILE A 421 9.94 -23.83 9.05
N PHE A 422 10.17 -23.23 7.88
CA PHE A 422 10.06 -23.94 6.61
C PHE A 422 11.03 -25.12 6.50
N LEU A 423 12.30 -24.91 6.88
CA LEU A 423 13.35 -25.92 6.80
C LEU A 423 13.08 -27.13 7.73
N ILE A 424 12.54 -26.88 8.93
CA ILE A 424 12.17 -27.92 9.89
C ILE A 424 11.03 -28.79 9.34
N ASN A 425 10.04 -28.18 8.69
CA ASN A 425 8.85 -28.88 8.21
C ASN A 425 9.09 -29.69 6.93
N TYR A 426 9.84 -29.16 5.95
CA TYR A 426 9.97 -29.77 4.62
C TYR A 426 11.19 -30.69 4.42
N LYS A 427 12.05 -30.87 5.44
CA LYS A 427 13.25 -31.74 5.40
C LYS A 427 14.01 -31.67 4.06
N VAL A 428 14.37 -30.44 3.66
CA VAL A 428 14.96 -30.16 2.35
C VAL A 428 16.42 -30.63 2.24
N LYS A 429 16.89 -30.87 1.01
CA LYS A 429 18.31 -31.18 0.74
C LYS A 429 19.23 -30.05 1.21
N SER A 430 20.43 -30.39 1.68
CA SER A 430 21.41 -29.43 2.24
C SER A 430 21.73 -28.24 1.33
N ILE A 431 21.73 -28.44 0.02
CA ILE A 431 22.00 -27.36 -0.94
C ILE A 431 20.92 -26.26 -0.91
N TYR A 432 19.66 -26.63 -0.70
CA TYR A 432 18.55 -25.68 -0.61
C TYR A 432 18.57 -24.88 0.69
N ILE A 433 19.12 -25.45 1.77
CA ILE A 433 19.35 -24.73 3.03
C ILE A 433 20.26 -23.53 2.77
N ILE A 434 21.37 -23.75 2.06
CA ILE A 434 22.34 -22.70 1.72
C ILE A 434 21.67 -21.63 0.85
N TYR A 435 20.91 -22.03 -0.17
CA TYR A 435 20.21 -21.08 -1.03
C TYR A 435 19.21 -20.22 -0.26
N ILE A 436 18.33 -20.83 0.53
CA ILE A 436 17.31 -20.12 1.32
C ILE A 436 17.96 -19.13 2.29
N LEU A 437 19.05 -19.53 2.96
CA LEU A 437 19.79 -18.63 3.84
C LEU A 437 20.39 -17.46 3.06
N LEU A 438 21.01 -17.70 1.90
CA LEU A 438 21.54 -16.62 1.06
C LEU A 438 20.45 -15.64 0.62
N PHE A 439 19.28 -16.13 0.17
CA PHE A 439 18.14 -15.28 -0.16
C PHE A 439 17.65 -14.46 1.05
N SER A 440 17.69 -15.03 2.25
CA SER A 440 17.28 -14.36 3.49
C SER A 440 18.15 -13.13 3.82
N PHE A 441 19.40 -13.09 3.36
CA PHE A 441 20.30 -11.95 3.54
C PHE A 441 20.36 -11.02 2.31
N LEU A 442 20.37 -11.59 1.10
CA LEU A 442 20.58 -10.82 -0.13
C LEU A 442 19.34 -10.02 -0.53
N THR A 443 18.15 -10.57 -0.32
CA THR A 443 16.89 -9.91 -0.73
C THR A 443 16.59 -8.66 0.10
N PRO A 444 16.74 -8.64 1.44
CA PRO A 444 16.46 -7.43 2.22
C PRO A 444 17.57 -6.40 2.09
N LEU A 445 18.80 -6.83 1.79
CA LEU A 445 19.89 -5.92 1.43
C LEU A 445 19.58 -5.20 0.12
N PHE A 446 19.12 -5.94 -0.89
CA PHE A 446 18.72 -5.38 -2.17
C PHE A 446 17.61 -4.35 -2.02
N SER A 447 16.53 -4.70 -1.31
CA SER A 447 15.41 -3.79 -1.08
C SER A 447 15.83 -2.52 -0.32
N ALA A 448 16.71 -2.65 0.68
CA ALA A 448 17.24 -1.52 1.44
C ALA A 448 18.13 -0.59 0.60
N LEU A 449 19.02 -1.15 -0.24
CA LEU A 449 19.92 -0.36 -1.09
C LEU A 449 19.17 0.32 -2.23
N LEU A 450 18.33 -0.42 -2.95
CA LEU A 450 17.51 0.10 -4.05
C LEU A 450 16.59 1.21 -3.54
N GLY A 451 15.94 0.99 -2.40
CA GLY A 451 15.02 1.98 -1.85
C GLY A 451 15.71 3.26 -1.42
N LEU A 452 16.90 3.17 -0.82
CA LEU A 452 17.67 4.34 -0.43
C LEU A 452 18.13 5.13 -1.65
N PHE A 453 18.58 4.44 -2.70
CA PHE A 453 19.05 5.06 -3.93
C PHE A 453 17.92 5.82 -4.65
N ILE A 454 16.74 5.22 -4.77
CA ILE A 454 15.57 5.85 -5.37
C ILE A 454 15.13 7.07 -4.54
N ASN A 455 15.14 6.97 -3.22
CA ASN A 455 14.78 8.07 -2.33
C ASN A 455 15.74 9.27 -2.45
N LEU A 456 17.04 9.02 -2.65
CA LEU A 456 18.02 10.07 -2.95
C LEU A 456 17.74 10.77 -4.29
N LYS A 457 17.27 10.03 -5.29
CA LYS A 457 16.98 10.55 -6.63
C LYS A 457 15.65 11.29 -6.72
N TYR A 458 14.65 10.87 -5.95
CA TYR A 458 13.30 11.43 -5.97
C TYR A 458 12.79 11.79 -4.55
N PRO A 459 13.51 12.61 -3.78
CA PRO A 459 13.14 12.91 -2.41
C PRO A 459 11.95 13.87 -2.34
N LYS A 460 11.11 13.69 -1.32
CA LYS A 460 10.01 14.58 -0.95
C LYS A 460 10.26 15.14 0.46
N LEU A 461 11.12 16.15 0.56
CA LEU A 461 11.51 16.77 1.85
C LEU A 461 10.46 17.75 2.39
N LYS A 462 9.67 18.40 1.52
CA LYS A 462 8.57 19.29 1.92
C LYS A 462 7.26 18.50 1.94
N TRP A 463 6.71 18.31 3.14
CA TRP A 463 5.48 17.54 3.36
C TRP A 463 4.75 17.99 4.62
N ASN A 464 3.42 17.95 4.57
CA ASN A 464 2.54 18.35 5.68
C ASN A 464 2.09 17.16 6.53
N ASN A 465 2.03 15.96 5.94
CA ASN A 465 1.71 14.72 6.64
C ASN A 465 2.68 13.59 6.22
N GLU A 466 2.86 12.62 7.10
CA GLU A 466 3.78 11.49 6.88
C GLU A 466 3.26 10.55 5.78
N THR A 467 1.93 10.50 5.60
CA THR A 467 1.25 9.73 4.55
C THR A 467 1.66 10.15 3.14
N GLU A 468 1.87 11.44 2.91
CA GLU A 468 2.29 12.00 1.61
C GLU A 468 3.68 11.52 1.19
N VAL A 469 4.53 11.17 2.15
CA VAL A 469 5.89 10.68 1.91
C VAL A 469 5.90 9.17 1.77
N VAL A 470 5.22 8.46 2.67
CA VAL A 470 5.27 6.99 2.74
C VAL A 470 4.46 6.31 1.64
N LYS A 471 3.30 6.87 1.26
CA LYS A 471 2.39 6.23 0.28
C LYS A 471 2.29 6.96 -1.05
N GLN A 472 2.50 8.27 -1.05
CA GLN A 472 2.22 9.12 -2.21
C GLN A 472 3.47 9.79 -2.79
N SER A 473 4.66 9.44 -2.30
CA SER A 473 5.88 9.97 -2.91
C SER A 473 6.21 9.22 -4.19
N THR A 474 6.83 9.94 -5.12
CA THR A 474 7.38 9.36 -6.34
C THR A 474 8.41 8.28 -6.01
N SER A 475 9.25 8.49 -4.99
CA SER A 475 10.20 7.49 -4.53
C SER A 475 9.52 6.18 -4.15
N THR A 476 8.52 6.22 -3.27
CA THR A 476 7.82 5.01 -2.81
C THR A 476 7.09 4.32 -3.95
N MET A 477 6.47 5.07 -4.86
CA MET A 477 5.83 4.52 -6.06
C MET A 477 6.83 3.80 -6.96
N ILE A 478 7.96 4.43 -7.30
CA ILE A 478 8.99 3.82 -8.15
C ILE A 478 9.52 2.55 -7.48
N CYS A 479 9.78 2.60 -6.18
CA CYS A 479 10.27 1.43 -5.45
C CYS A 479 9.28 0.25 -5.49
N THR A 480 7.99 0.49 -5.21
CA THR A 480 7.00 -0.60 -5.18
C THR A 480 6.83 -1.24 -6.55
N PHE A 481 6.76 -0.44 -7.61
CA PHE A 481 6.59 -0.96 -8.97
C PHE A 481 7.86 -1.63 -9.50
N THR A 482 9.04 -1.12 -9.15
CA THR A 482 10.31 -1.82 -9.49
C THR A 482 10.41 -3.14 -8.75
N GLY A 483 10.02 -3.19 -7.46
CA GLY A 483 9.93 -4.45 -6.70
C GLY A 483 8.96 -5.46 -7.32
N MET A 484 7.75 -5.01 -7.67
CA MET A 484 6.75 -5.84 -8.38
C MET A 484 7.28 -6.36 -9.72
N GLY A 485 7.86 -5.48 -10.55
CA GLY A 485 8.40 -5.86 -11.85
C GLY A 485 9.51 -6.89 -11.75
N LEU A 486 10.45 -6.70 -10.81
CA LEU A 486 11.53 -7.65 -10.55
C LEU A 486 11.01 -9.01 -10.06
N PHE A 487 9.98 -9.01 -9.22
CA PHE A 487 9.31 -10.25 -8.81
C PHE A 487 8.69 -10.99 -9.99
N PHE A 488 7.92 -10.30 -10.86
CA PHE A 488 7.31 -10.95 -12.03
C PHE A 488 8.36 -11.46 -13.03
N ILE A 489 9.47 -10.75 -13.20
CA ILE A 489 10.61 -11.24 -14.00
C ILE A 489 11.19 -12.50 -13.38
N SER A 490 11.36 -12.52 -12.06
CA SER A 490 11.82 -13.70 -11.32
C SER A 490 10.89 -14.90 -11.51
N LEU A 491 9.58 -14.69 -11.32
CA LEU A 491 8.55 -15.70 -11.56
C LEU A 491 8.56 -16.23 -13.00
N PHE A 492 8.72 -15.34 -13.99
CA PHE A 492 8.76 -15.77 -15.38
C PHE A 492 9.98 -16.67 -15.66
N ILE A 493 11.14 -16.32 -15.11
CA ILE A 493 12.36 -17.13 -15.22
C ILE A 493 12.18 -18.48 -14.51
N THR A 494 11.59 -18.51 -13.31
CA THR A 494 11.35 -19.77 -12.58
C THR A 494 10.39 -20.69 -13.30
N ILE A 495 9.30 -20.17 -13.85
CA ILE A 495 8.32 -20.96 -14.61
C ILE A 495 8.97 -21.55 -15.87
N LYS A 496 9.73 -20.74 -16.63
CA LYS A 496 10.35 -21.19 -17.88
C LYS A 496 11.42 -22.27 -17.66
N PHE A 497 12.12 -22.23 -16.54
CA PHE A 497 13.24 -23.14 -16.24
C PHE A 497 12.95 -24.07 -15.04
N ILE A 498 11.67 -24.35 -14.77
CA ILE A 498 11.22 -25.08 -13.58
C ILE A 498 11.82 -26.50 -13.47
N ASN A 499 12.24 -27.09 -14.60
CA ASN A 499 12.87 -28.41 -14.64
C ASN A 499 14.27 -28.43 -14.00
N ASN A 500 14.97 -27.29 -13.98
CA ASN A 500 16.35 -27.15 -13.47
C ASN A 500 16.42 -26.20 -12.26
N ILE A 501 15.72 -26.56 -11.18
CA ILE A 501 15.55 -25.75 -9.96
C ILE A 501 16.87 -25.18 -9.42
N ASN A 502 17.91 -26.02 -9.32
CA ASN A 502 19.22 -25.59 -8.79
C ASN A 502 19.86 -24.48 -9.63
N VAL A 503 19.78 -24.60 -10.95
CA VAL A 503 20.37 -23.63 -11.89
C VAL A 503 19.65 -22.29 -11.75
N VAL A 504 18.33 -22.32 -11.66
CA VAL A 504 17.51 -21.10 -11.50
C VAL A 504 17.85 -20.36 -10.21
N MET A 505 17.86 -21.08 -9.07
CA MET A 505 18.18 -20.48 -7.77
C MET A 505 19.60 -19.90 -7.75
N LEU A 506 20.58 -20.60 -8.33
CA LEU A 506 21.95 -20.10 -8.45
C LEU A 506 22.03 -18.82 -9.29
N ILE A 507 21.38 -18.78 -10.46
CA ILE A 507 21.37 -17.60 -11.34
C ILE A 507 20.79 -16.40 -10.60
N GLN A 508 19.66 -16.58 -9.91
CA GLN A 508 19.02 -15.50 -9.13
C GLN A 508 19.91 -15.02 -7.97
N ILE A 509 20.59 -15.92 -7.26
CA ILE A 509 21.57 -15.54 -6.22
C ILE A 509 22.70 -14.70 -6.82
N ILE A 510 23.27 -15.14 -7.94
CA ILE A 510 24.36 -14.42 -8.63
C ILE A 510 23.89 -13.03 -9.05
N ILE A 511 22.69 -12.91 -9.63
CA ILE A 511 22.08 -11.64 -10.01
C ILE A 511 21.90 -10.74 -8.77
N LEU A 512 21.40 -11.26 -7.66
CA LEU A 512 21.23 -10.50 -6.43
C LEU A 512 22.58 -10.03 -5.85
N ILE A 513 23.63 -10.84 -5.89
CA ILE A 513 24.96 -10.44 -5.42
C ILE A 513 25.50 -9.30 -6.29
N ILE A 514 25.49 -9.47 -7.61
CA ILE A 514 25.99 -8.47 -8.56
C ILE A 514 25.22 -7.16 -8.41
N THR A 515 23.89 -7.21 -8.36
CA THR A 515 23.06 -6.02 -8.23
C THR A 515 23.25 -5.31 -6.88
N ASN A 516 23.41 -6.05 -5.78
CA ASN A 516 23.76 -5.46 -4.48
C ASN A 516 25.10 -4.72 -4.51
N ILE A 517 26.13 -5.30 -5.12
CA ILE A 517 27.44 -4.66 -5.29
C ILE A 517 27.31 -3.38 -6.12
N ILE A 518 26.62 -3.44 -7.26
CA ILE A 518 26.40 -2.29 -8.14
C ILE A 518 25.64 -1.18 -7.39
N LEU A 519 24.56 -1.51 -6.68
CA LEU A 519 23.77 -0.54 -5.92
C LEU A 519 24.58 0.12 -4.82
N TRP A 520 25.43 -0.64 -4.12
CA TRP A 520 26.34 -0.08 -3.12
C TRP A 520 27.36 0.89 -3.73
N LEU A 521 27.97 0.51 -4.86
CA LEU A 521 28.90 1.39 -5.59
C LEU A 521 28.20 2.69 -6.05
N LEU A 522 26.99 2.59 -6.60
CA LEU A 522 26.18 3.73 -7.01
C LEU A 522 25.82 4.63 -5.82
N LEU A 523 25.43 4.06 -4.67
CA LEU A 523 25.16 4.83 -3.45
C LEU A 523 26.42 5.55 -2.95
N SER A 524 27.57 4.86 -2.99
CA SER A 524 28.84 5.39 -2.50
C SER A 524 29.42 6.52 -3.37
N THR A 525 28.96 6.64 -4.63
CA THR A 525 29.44 7.63 -5.61
C THR A 525 28.33 8.63 -5.97
N VAL A 526 27.33 8.20 -6.73
CA VAL A 526 26.19 9.01 -7.17
C VAL A 526 25.31 9.39 -5.98
N GLY A 527 25.05 8.46 -5.06
CA GLY A 527 24.22 8.73 -3.88
C GLY A 527 24.78 9.83 -2.99
N VAL A 528 26.10 9.85 -2.78
CA VAL A 528 26.77 10.94 -2.03
C VAL A 528 26.63 12.27 -2.75
N LYS A 529 26.81 12.30 -4.08
CA LYS A 529 26.62 13.52 -4.89
C LYS A 529 25.19 14.03 -4.81
N GLU A 530 24.19 13.16 -4.95
CA GLU A 530 22.77 13.55 -4.82
C GLU A 530 22.48 14.09 -3.43
N PHE A 531 22.89 13.36 -2.38
CA PHE A 531 22.69 13.78 -0.99
C PHE A 531 23.25 15.19 -0.70
N ARG A 532 24.44 15.51 -1.22
CA ARG A 532 25.05 16.83 -1.05
C ARG A 532 24.29 17.94 -1.77
N LYS A 533 23.63 17.64 -2.89
CA LYS A 533 22.79 18.59 -3.63
C LYS A 533 21.47 18.89 -2.95
N LEU A 534 20.95 17.97 -2.12
CA LEU A 534 19.68 18.15 -1.44
C LEU A 534 19.75 19.26 -0.40
N ASN A 535 18.77 20.16 -0.43
CA ASN A 535 18.50 21.20 0.57
C ASN A 535 17.00 21.23 0.85
N TYR A 536 16.61 21.55 2.09
CA TYR A 536 15.21 21.83 2.44
C TYR A 536 14.75 23.17 1.88
#